data_AF-A0A7Z9JY31-F1
#
_entry.id   AF-A0A7Z9JY31-F1
#
_cell.length_a   1.000
_cell.length_b   1.000
_cell.length_c   1.000
_cell.angle_alpha   90.00
_cell.angle_beta   90.00
_cell.angle_gamma   90.00
#
_symmetry.space_group_name_H-M   'P 1'
#
loop_
_entity.id
_entity.type
_entity.pdbx_description
1 polymer ?
#
loop_
_entity_poly.entity_id
_entity_poly.type
_entity_poly.pdbx_seq_one_letter_code
_entity_poly.pdbx_strand_id
1 'polypeptide(L)'
;MKIQSTLTRNAHFLGSKIRGLRKQSGLTLEDLSVRCIQIDAHTAPSVSYLSLIETGKRVPSEELLKLFAEIFQKDINWFLDDNLSHEVVKNDDKMEGLPIFSLEPKFLFSDNLLQTSIPELLSQTGTTGRQFAHVLIRSYQEKHQNQFPDIERSAEEIGLKRFPLSIRDILDLYKKVGLKVKYFDRPPFVTENDSGHEIRTLFRSFFEPPNTVVLNRQLEHEPRRMKYDLSAYLGHKVLHNGDGLVSSHATGGELGGSPQPDSQTDDKVSQSDILYAWRNFECSFFAGALLCPRQPFRHYLAREAHNINAFEKIDITAGVYMRRMTCVSPYKHWHYFDAFQPGFLRAVYRGNGIPMPWGNMRMGVDPCRQWAVFRLLDKPQMQKPLNQLSLLISGEYMRLYSCVSQRIKDAAKNSHVVSTGIDLIPALNAQGVDSSSLCEEIRDFYFSADQSSPIPNSIQEPIKLVSKILNISWVADGLENHPQIICPRSNSCPKNTHCENKPRSRKKVSWLNEIKQEILTELK
;
A
#
# COMPACT_ATOMS: atom_id res chain seq x y z
N MET A 1 42.32 -8.37 -20.64
CA MET A 1 42.51 -8.71 -22.07
C MET A 1 41.49 -9.72 -22.63
N LYS A 2 41.19 -10.86 -21.97
CA LYS A 2 40.18 -11.83 -22.46
C LYS A 2 38.73 -11.28 -22.55
N ILE A 3 38.33 -10.36 -21.67
CA ILE A 3 36.95 -9.83 -21.59
C ILE A 3 36.64 -8.79 -22.68
N GLN A 4 37.62 -7.94 -23.04
CA GLN A 4 37.45 -6.94 -24.10
C GLN A 4 37.20 -7.57 -25.48
N SER A 5 37.83 -8.71 -25.80
CA SER A 5 37.61 -9.41 -27.07
C SER A 5 36.25 -10.13 -27.16
N THR A 6 35.67 -10.55 -26.03
CA THR A 6 34.32 -11.16 -25.97
C THR A 6 33.21 -10.11 -25.97
N LEU A 7 33.43 -8.94 -25.37
CA LEU A 7 32.49 -7.82 -25.37
C LEU A 7 32.10 -7.36 -26.78
N THR A 8 33.04 -7.29 -27.72
CA THR A 8 32.76 -6.87 -29.10
C THR A 8 32.05 -7.92 -29.94
N ARG A 9 32.24 -9.21 -29.63
CA ARG A 9 31.67 -10.34 -30.38
C ARG A 9 30.26 -10.72 -29.92
N ASN A 10 29.96 -10.56 -28.63
CA ASN A 10 28.69 -10.96 -28.00
C ASN A 10 27.78 -9.77 -27.64
N ALA A 11 28.12 -8.55 -28.09
CA ALA A 11 27.35 -7.32 -27.85
C ALA A 11 25.91 -7.36 -28.39
N HIS A 12 25.62 -8.23 -29.37
CA HIS A 12 24.33 -8.25 -30.06
C HIS A 12 23.14 -8.59 -29.14
N PHE A 13 23.34 -9.44 -28.13
CA PHE A 13 22.27 -9.84 -27.18
C PHE A 13 22.29 -9.06 -25.86
N LEU A 14 23.40 -8.39 -25.56
CA LEU A 14 23.61 -7.62 -24.34
C LEU A 14 22.53 -6.55 -24.13
N GLY A 15 22.26 -5.75 -25.16
CA GLY A 15 21.25 -4.69 -25.11
C GLY A 15 19.84 -5.22 -24.84
N SER A 16 19.46 -6.31 -25.51
CA SER A 16 18.16 -6.97 -25.29
C SER A 16 18.03 -7.55 -23.89
N LYS A 17 19.09 -8.12 -23.33
CA LYS A 17 19.10 -8.68 -21.97
C LYS A 17 18.92 -7.60 -20.90
N ILE A 18 19.66 -6.50 -21.02
CA ILE A 18 19.52 -5.35 -20.11
C ILE A 18 18.10 -4.78 -20.20
N ARG A 19 17.57 -4.63 -21.42
CA ARG A 19 16.19 -4.17 -21.65
C ARG A 19 15.16 -5.12 -21.05
N GLY A 20 15.37 -6.42 -21.19
CA GLY A 20 14.53 -7.48 -20.63
C GLY A 20 14.47 -7.39 -19.11
N LEU A 21 15.64 -7.43 -18.44
CA LEU A 21 15.76 -7.30 -16.99
C LEU A 21 15.16 -6.00 -16.46
N ARG A 22 15.41 -4.88 -17.14
CA ARG A 22 14.86 -3.57 -16.77
C ARG A 22 13.33 -3.58 -16.82
N LYS A 23 12.75 -4.06 -17.92
CA LYS A 23 11.29 -4.14 -18.09
C LYS A 23 10.65 -5.11 -17.10
N GLN A 24 11.27 -6.26 -16.89
CA GLN A 24 10.82 -7.26 -15.92
C GLN A 24 10.84 -6.72 -14.48
N SER A 25 11.83 -5.88 -14.17
CA SER A 25 11.93 -5.17 -12.88
C SER A 25 11.05 -3.91 -12.80
N GLY A 26 10.24 -3.61 -13.83
CA GLY A 26 9.35 -2.44 -13.87
C GLY A 26 10.06 -1.07 -13.99
N LEU A 27 11.36 -1.06 -14.29
CA LEU A 27 12.18 0.14 -14.30
C LEU A 27 12.06 0.88 -15.65
N THR A 28 11.99 2.21 -15.62
CA THR A 28 12.22 3.04 -16.80
C THR A 28 13.72 3.21 -17.04
N LEU A 29 14.11 3.75 -18.20
CA LEU A 29 15.52 4.10 -18.46
C LEU A 29 16.04 5.12 -17.43
N GLU A 30 15.18 6.06 -17.03
CA GLU A 30 15.50 7.04 -16.00
C GLU A 30 15.71 6.39 -14.62
N ASP A 31 14.86 5.43 -14.23
CA ASP A 31 15.05 4.72 -12.97
C ASP A 31 16.38 3.94 -12.96
N LEU A 32 16.69 3.24 -14.04
CA LEU A 32 17.95 2.48 -14.13
C LEU A 32 19.16 3.42 -14.02
N SER A 33 19.10 4.60 -14.66
CA SER A 33 20.11 5.66 -14.53
C SER A 33 20.25 6.12 -13.07
N VAL A 34 19.16 6.40 -12.38
CA VAL A 34 19.18 6.81 -10.96
C VAL A 34 19.76 5.70 -10.07
N ARG A 35 19.43 4.43 -10.33
CA ARG A 35 20.01 3.30 -9.58
C ARG A 35 21.51 3.16 -9.80
N CYS A 36 21.99 3.43 -11.01
CA CYS A 36 23.44 3.48 -11.29
C CYS A 36 24.12 4.57 -10.47
N ILE A 37 23.54 5.77 -10.41
CA ILE A 37 24.09 6.91 -9.64
C ILE A 37 24.20 6.60 -8.14
N GLN A 38 23.27 5.82 -7.59
CA GLN A 38 23.26 5.47 -6.17
C GLN A 38 24.42 4.57 -5.74
N ILE A 39 24.86 3.70 -6.65
CA ILE A 39 25.96 2.77 -6.38
C ILE A 39 27.28 3.44 -6.74
N ASP A 40 27.38 4.03 -7.94
CA ASP A 40 28.55 4.75 -8.40
C ASP A 40 28.16 5.91 -9.34
N ALA A 41 28.23 7.13 -8.82
CA ALA A 41 27.92 8.36 -9.56
C ALA A 41 28.92 8.66 -10.70
N HIS A 42 30.16 8.15 -10.65
CA HIS A 42 31.17 8.42 -11.67
C HIS A 42 30.95 7.56 -12.93
N THR A 43 30.56 6.30 -12.74
CA THR A 43 30.35 5.34 -13.84
C THR A 43 28.92 5.39 -14.41
N ALA A 44 27.99 6.04 -13.69
CA ALA A 44 26.58 6.04 -14.05
C ALA A 44 26.30 6.61 -15.47
N PRO A 45 25.53 5.90 -16.31
CA PRO A 45 25.24 6.33 -17.67
C PRO A 45 24.10 7.34 -17.71
N SER A 46 24.07 8.20 -18.73
CA SER A 46 22.89 9.02 -19.00
C SER A 46 21.74 8.17 -19.58
N VAL A 47 20.50 8.67 -19.46
CA VAL A 47 19.29 8.04 -20.03
C VAL A 47 19.44 7.80 -21.54
N SER A 48 20.02 8.77 -22.26
CA SER A 48 20.30 8.66 -23.68
C SER A 48 21.34 7.58 -23.99
N TYR A 49 22.38 7.45 -23.16
CA TYR A 49 23.39 6.39 -23.31
C TYR A 49 22.81 4.99 -23.03
N LEU A 50 21.98 4.85 -22.00
CA LEU A 50 21.23 3.60 -21.72
C LEU A 50 20.36 3.18 -22.91
N SER A 51 19.66 4.12 -23.53
CA SER A 51 18.86 3.82 -24.72
C SER A 51 19.71 3.31 -25.89
N LEU A 52 20.93 3.83 -26.06
CA LEU A 52 21.85 3.37 -27.10
C LEU A 52 22.38 1.96 -26.79
N ILE A 53 22.62 1.65 -25.52
CA ILE A 53 23.02 0.30 -25.08
C ILE A 53 21.88 -0.71 -25.34
N GLU A 54 20.66 -0.40 -24.92
CA GLU A 54 19.51 -1.31 -25.08
C GLU A 54 19.11 -1.56 -26.53
N THR A 55 19.44 -0.63 -27.42
CA THR A 55 19.22 -0.77 -28.86
C THR A 55 20.41 -1.37 -29.60
N GLY A 56 21.48 -1.76 -28.88
CA GLY A 56 22.68 -2.36 -29.46
C GLY A 56 23.57 -1.39 -30.22
N LYS A 57 23.31 -0.07 -30.14
CA LYS A 57 24.09 0.99 -30.83
C LYS A 57 25.38 1.35 -30.11
N ARG A 58 25.49 1.03 -28.81
CA ARG A 58 26.68 1.25 -27.98
C ARG A 58 26.94 0.03 -27.11
N VAL A 59 28.21 -0.27 -26.90
CA VAL A 59 28.65 -1.32 -25.96
C VAL A 59 29.05 -0.64 -24.65
N PRO A 60 28.52 -1.06 -23.49
CA PRO A 60 28.90 -0.50 -22.19
C PRO A 60 30.36 -0.82 -21.85
N SER A 61 31.00 0.00 -21.01
CA SER A 61 32.31 -0.31 -20.44
C SER A 61 32.21 -1.49 -19.47
N GLU A 62 33.34 -2.14 -19.15
CA GLU A 62 33.37 -3.23 -18.17
C GLU A 62 32.91 -2.75 -16.78
N GLU A 63 33.25 -1.50 -16.41
CA GLU A 63 32.82 -0.87 -15.15
C GLU A 63 31.30 -0.66 -15.12
N LEU A 64 30.70 -0.20 -16.23
CA LEU A 64 29.25 -0.07 -16.33
C LEU A 64 28.54 -1.43 -16.34
N LEU A 65 29.17 -2.45 -16.93
CA LEU A 65 28.65 -3.82 -16.91
C LEU A 65 28.69 -4.41 -15.50
N LYS A 66 29.73 -4.10 -14.70
CA LYS A 66 29.79 -4.42 -13.27
C LYS A 66 28.66 -3.75 -12.50
N LEU A 67 28.34 -2.49 -12.82
CA LEU A 67 27.23 -1.77 -12.22
C LEU A 67 25.88 -2.43 -12.53
N PHE A 68 25.63 -2.85 -13.77
CA PHE A 68 24.42 -3.62 -14.10
C PHE A 68 24.37 -4.98 -13.43
N ALA A 69 25.50 -5.69 -13.38
CA ALA A 69 25.64 -6.95 -12.66
C ALA A 69 25.29 -6.80 -11.18
N GLU A 70 25.74 -5.71 -10.54
CA GLU A 70 25.37 -5.39 -9.17
C GLU A 70 23.89 -5.01 -9.03
N ILE A 71 23.34 -4.19 -9.93
CA ILE A 71 21.92 -3.76 -9.85
C ILE A 71 20.95 -4.93 -10.03
N PHE A 72 21.21 -5.79 -11.03
CA PHE A 72 20.36 -6.91 -11.39
C PHE A 72 20.77 -8.22 -10.72
N GLN A 73 21.85 -8.19 -9.91
CA GLN A 73 22.41 -9.36 -9.21
C GLN A 73 22.61 -10.55 -10.15
N LYS A 74 23.25 -10.29 -11.30
CA LYS A 74 23.63 -11.30 -12.29
C LYS A 74 25.14 -11.31 -12.45
N ASP A 75 25.71 -12.47 -12.78
CA ASP A 75 27.12 -12.55 -13.13
C ASP A 75 27.43 -11.76 -14.42
N ILE A 76 28.61 -11.17 -14.52
CA ILE A 76 29.03 -10.40 -15.70
C ILE A 76 28.96 -11.25 -16.97
N ASN A 77 29.33 -12.54 -16.88
CA ASN A 77 29.32 -13.45 -18.01
C ASN A 77 27.90 -13.78 -18.49
N TRP A 78 26.89 -13.69 -17.62
CA TRP A 78 25.48 -13.87 -18.02
C TRP A 78 25.05 -12.84 -19.07
N PHE A 79 25.54 -11.62 -18.97
CA PHE A 79 25.28 -10.57 -19.95
C PHE A 79 25.98 -10.82 -21.29
N LEU A 80 27.05 -11.61 -21.29
CA LEU A 80 27.91 -11.91 -22.43
C LEU A 80 27.63 -13.29 -23.05
N ASP A 81 26.75 -14.10 -22.47
CA ASP A 81 26.37 -15.39 -23.06
C ASP A 81 25.43 -15.21 -24.28
N ASP A 82 25.41 -16.20 -25.18
CA ASP A 82 24.64 -16.19 -26.43
C ASP A 82 23.19 -16.68 -26.27
N ASN A 83 22.72 -16.93 -25.03
CA ASN A 83 21.38 -17.42 -24.79
C ASN A 83 20.36 -16.28 -24.72
N LEU A 84 19.35 -16.36 -25.58
CA LEU A 84 18.20 -15.46 -25.64
C LEU A 84 17.05 -15.87 -24.71
N SER A 85 17.26 -16.85 -23.80
CA SER A 85 16.21 -17.49 -23.00
C SER A 85 15.59 -16.54 -21.96
N HIS A 86 14.83 -15.58 -22.44
CA HIS A 86 13.70 -15.00 -21.74
C HIS A 86 12.51 -15.91 -22.03
N GLU A 87 12.34 -16.95 -21.21
CA GLU A 87 10.98 -17.35 -20.93
C GLU A 87 10.32 -16.13 -20.29
N VAL A 88 9.52 -15.43 -21.07
CA VAL A 88 8.59 -14.43 -20.54
C VAL A 88 7.66 -15.25 -19.68
N VAL A 89 8.00 -15.38 -18.39
CA VAL A 89 7.06 -15.82 -17.38
C VAL A 89 5.94 -14.82 -17.47
N LYS A 90 4.86 -15.21 -18.15
CA LYS A 90 3.59 -14.51 -18.05
C LYS A 90 3.24 -14.63 -16.58
N ASN A 91 3.56 -13.59 -15.81
CA ASN A 91 2.94 -13.41 -14.52
C ASN A 91 1.46 -13.32 -14.83
N ASP A 92 0.73 -14.41 -14.61
CA ASP A 92 -0.71 -14.38 -14.58
C ASP A 92 -1.05 -13.42 -13.44
N ASP A 93 -1.31 -12.17 -13.82
CA ASP A 93 -1.68 -11.01 -13.01
C ASP A 93 -3.06 -11.19 -12.35
N LYS A 94 -3.43 -12.44 -12.03
CA LYS A 94 -4.59 -12.70 -11.19
C LYS A 94 -4.17 -12.32 -9.78
N MET A 95 -4.92 -11.39 -9.19
CA MET A 95 -4.97 -11.17 -7.74
C MET A 95 -5.45 -12.46 -7.04
N GLU A 96 -4.64 -13.51 -7.08
CA GLU A 96 -4.86 -14.75 -6.35
C GLU A 96 -4.90 -14.39 -4.87
N GLY A 97 -6.05 -14.56 -4.23
CA GLY A 97 -6.26 -14.26 -2.82
C GLY A 97 -7.58 -13.55 -2.50
N LEU A 98 -8.20 -12.87 -3.48
CA LEU A 98 -9.57 -12.39 -3.32
C LEU A 98 -10.55 -13.41 -3.92
N PRO A 99 -11.55 -13.89 -3.15
CA PRO A 99 -12.58 -14.75 -3.70
C PRO A 99 -13.41 -13.93 -4.71
N ILE A 100 -13.17 -14.16 -5.99
CA ILE A 100 -14.02 -13.67 -7.07
C ILE A 100 -15.08 -14.74 -7.31
N PHE A 101 -16.34 -14.39 -7.09
CA PHE A 101 -17.45 -15.28 -7.43
C PHE A 101 -18.02 -14.88 -8.79
N SER A 102 -18.41 -15.87 -9.57
CA SER A 102 -19.10 -15.64 -10.85
C SER A 102 -20.53 -15.18 -10.58
N LEU A 103 -20.96 -14.11 -11.26
CA LEU A 103 -22.32 -13.58 -11.18
C LEU A 103 -23.26 -14.45 -12.04
N GLU A 104 -23.50 -15.68 -11.60
CA GLU A 104 -24.36 -16.64 -12.28
C GLU A 104 -25.42 -17.24 -11.33
N PRO A 105 -26.68 -17.39 -11.79
CA PRO A 105 -27.18 -16.99 -13.10
C PRO A 105 -27.35 -15.46 -13.23
N LYS A 106 -26.89 -14.88 -14.37
CA LYS A 106 -26.85 -13.42 -14.59
C LYS A 106 -28.13 -12.65 -14.25
N PHE A 107 -29.31 -13.24 -14.44
CA PHE A 107 -30.58 -12.54 -14.18
C PHE A 107 -30.76 -12.14 -12.71
N LEU A 108 -30.18 -12.87 -11.76
CA LEU A 108 -30.20 -12.56 -10.32
C LEU A 108 -29.31 -11.36 -9.96
N PHE A 109 -28.41 -10.97 -10.86
CA PHE A 109 -27.47 -9.85 -10.69
C PHE A 109 -27.83 -8.67 -11.59
N SER A 110 -29.11 -8.53 -11.97
CA SER A 110 -29.60 -7.36 -12.70
C SER A 110 -29.55 -6.11 -11.82
N ASP A 111 -29.35 -4.94 -12.44
CA ASP A 111 -29.23 -3.66 -11.73
C ASP A 111 -30.40 -3.41 -10.78
N ASN A 112 -31.63 -3.71 -11.20
CA ASN A 112 -32.83 -3.56 -10.37
C ASN A 112 -32.82 -4.46 -9.12
N LEU A 113 -32.41 -5.72 -9.26
CA LEU A 113 -32.31 -6.64 -8.13
C LEU A 113 -31.17 -6.25 -7.19
N LEU A 114 -30.04 -5.78 -7.71
CA LEU A 114 -28.93 -5.29 -6.89
C LEU A 114 -29.30 -4.01 -6.14
N GLN A 115 -29.97 -3.05 -6.79
CA GLN A 115 -30.42 -1.80 -6.16
C GLN A 115 -31.39 -2.03 -5.00
N THR A 116 -32.17 -3.12 -5.02
CA THR A 116 -33.12 -3.48 -3.96
C THR A 116 -32.50 -4.40 -2.90
N SER A 117 -31.64 -5.34 -3.30
CA SER A 117 -31.04 -6.34 -2.39
C SER A 117 -29.85 -5.81 -1.60
N ILE A 118 -29.07 -4.88 -2.17
CA ILE A 118 -27.89 -4.31 -1.49
C ILE A 118 -28.29 -3.54 -0.22
N PRO A 119 -29.26 -2.60 -0.25
CA PRO A 119 -29.70 -1.91 0.96
C PRO A 119 -30.18 -2.87 2.05
N GLU A 120 -30.93 -3.92 1.66
CA GLU A 120 -31.39 -4.96 2.58
C GLU A 120 -30.22 -5.70 3.23
N LEU A 121 -29.22 -6.12 2.44
CA LEU A 121 -28.00 -6.76 2.94
C LEU A 121 -27.21 -5.85 3.89
N LEU A 122 -27.12 -4.56 3.59
CA LEU A 122 -26.41 -3.59 4.41
C LEU A 122 -27.12 -3.36 5.75
N SER A 123 -28.46 -3.27 5.75
CA SER A 123 -29.29 -3.22 6.94
C SER A 123 -29.09 -4.47 7.81
N GLN A 124 -29.18 -5.67 7.22
CA GLN A 124 -28.99 -6.94 7.92
C GLN A 124 -27.59 -7.09 8.54
N THR A 125 -26.57 -6.49 7.92
CA THR A 125 -25.18 -6.53 8.40
C THR A 125 -24.82 -5.35 9.32
N GLY A 126 -25.70 -4.37 9.49
CA GLY A 126 -25.43 -3.14 10.21
C GLY A 126 -24.32 -2.30 9.58
N THR A 127 -24.16 -2.38 8.25
CA THR A 127 -23.17 -1.63 7.47
C THR A 127 -23.78 -0.30 7.01
N THR A 128 -23.15 0.82 7.35
CA THR A 128 -23.66 2.15 6.96
C THR A 128 -23.39 2.47 5.49
N GLY A 129 -24.16 3.40 4.90
CA GLY A 129 -23.92 3.86 3.52
C GLY A 129 -22.51 4.40 3.29
N ARG A 130 -21.94 5.10 4.27
CA ARG A 130 -20.54 5.57 4.23
C ARG A 130 -19.53 4.42 4.21
N GLN A 131 -19.73 3.41 5.05
CA GLN A 131 -18.86 2.22 5.07
C GLN A 131 -18.92 1.48 3.74
N PHE A 132 -20.12 1.33 3.17
CA PHE A 132 -20.31 0.74 1.86
C PHE A 132 -19.61 1.54 0.76
N ALA A 133 -19.74 2.87 0.76
CA ALA A 133 -19.04 3.75 -0.19
C ALA A 133 -17.52 3.58 -0.12
N HIS A 134 -16.94 3.48 1.08
CA HIS A 134 -15.51 3.22 1.23
C HIS A 134 -15.09 1.82 0.75
N VAL A 135 -15.95 0.80 0.86
CA VAL A 135 -15.70 -0.51 0.26
C VAL A 135 -15.68 -0.43 -1.27
N LEU A 136 -16.64 0.29 -1.88
CA LEU A 136 -16.66 0.52 -3.33
C LEU A 136 -15.41 1.24 -3.82
N ILE A 137 -15.03 2.34 -3.16
CA ILE A 137 -13.83 3.12 -3.49
C ILE A 137 -12.58 2.25 -3.37
N ARG A 138 -12.47 1.43 -2.31
CA ARG A 138 -11.33 0.52 -2.15
C ARG A 138 -11.25 -0.50 -3.29
N SER A 139 -12.37 -1.12 -3.64
CA SER A 139 -12.43 -2.06 -4.78
C SER A 139 -12.03 -1.38 -6.08
N TYR A 140 -12.45 -0.13 -6.28
CA TYR A 140 -12.05 0.69 -7.41
C TYR A 140 -10.53 0.97 -7.40
N GLN A 141 -9.97 1.35 -6.25
CA GLN A 141 -8.52 1.55 -6.07
C GLN A 141 -7.69 0.30 -6.34
N GLU A 142 -8.13 -0.86 -5.85
CA GLU A 142 -7.48 -2.15 -6.06
C GLU A 142 -7.51 -2.56 -7.54
N LYS A 143 -8.69 -2.42 -8.20
CA LYS A 143 -8.86 -2.67 -9.64
C LYS A 143 -7.94 -1.80 -10.51
N HIS A 144 -7.78 -0.54 -10.15
CA HIS A 144 -6.94 0.42 -10.88
C HIS A 144 -5.48 0.44 -10.40
N GLN A 145 -5.08 -0.43 -9.46
CA GLN A 145 -3.72 -0.46 -8.89
C GLN A 145 -3.27 0.93 -8.38
N ASN A 146 -4.21 1.68 -7.79
CA ASN A 146 -4.05 3.06 -7.34
C ASN A 146 -3.59 4.06 -8.42
N GLN A 147 -3.83 3.80 -9.72
CA GLN A 147 -3.42 4.70 -10.81
C GLN A 147 -4.59 5.55 -11.32
N PHE A 148 -4.49 6.88 -11.17
CA PHE A 148 -5.51 7.84 -11.61
C PHE A 148 -4.86 8.99 -12.41
N PRO A 149 -4.53 8.78 -13.69
CA PRO A 149 -3.74 9.73 -14.50
C PRO A 149 -4.35 11.12 -14.63
N ASP A 150 -5.68 11.25 -14.64
CA ASP A 150 -6.33 12.55 -14.81
C ASP A 150 -6.24 13.41 -13.53
N ILE A 151 -6.33 12.79 -12.35
CA ILE A 151 -6.13 13.50 -11.07
C ILE A 151 -4.64 13.85 -10.90
N GLU A 152 -3.73 12.95 -11.28
CA GLU A 152 -2.29 13.24 -11.33
C GLU A 152 -2.00 14.45 -12.21
N ARG A 153 -2.52 14.46 -13.44
CA ARG A 153 -2.32 15.55 -14.40
C ARG A 153 -2.82 16.87 -13.83
N SER A 154 -4.03 16.87 -13.24
CA SER A 154 -4.61 18.07 -12.63
C SER A 154 -3.73 18.63 -11.50
N ALA A 155 -3.18 17.75 -10.65
CA ALA A 155 -2.29 18.16 -9.57
C ALA A 155 -0.93 18.67 -10.11
N GLU A 156 -0.39 18.04 -11.15
CA GLU A 156 0.86 18.43 -11.78
C GLU A 156 0.75 19.75 -12.54
N GLU A 157 -0.38 20.03 -13.19
CA GLU A 157 -0.65 21.30 -13.89
C GLU A 157 -0.74 22.48 -12.92
N ILE A 158 -1.41 22.30 -11.78
CA ILE A 158 -1.51 23.33 -10.74
C ILE A 158 -0.21 23.49 -9.96
N GLY A 159 0.41 22.39 -9.55
CA GLY A 159 1.64 22.37 -8.75
C GLY A 159 2.93 22.59 -9.55
N LEU A 160 2.85 22.52 -10.88
CA LEU A 160 3.99 22.59 -11.81
C LEU A 160 5.12 21.60 -11.46
N LYS A 161 4.75 20.43 -10.95
CA LYS A 161 5.67 19.36 -10.49
C LYS A 161 6.71 19.83 -9.45
N ARG A 162 6.46 20.95 -8.76
CA ARG A 162 7.36 21.46 -7.71
C ARG A 162 7.36 20.50 -6.52
N PHE A 163 8.55 20.16 -6.04
CA PHE A 163 8.73 19.23 -4.93
C PHE A 163 10.06 19.51 -4.20
N PRO A 164 10.07 19.64 -2.86
CA PRO A 164 8.91 19.66 -1.96
C PRO A 164 8.17 21.01 -1.98
N LEU A 165 6.91 21.03 -1.53
CA LEU A 165 6.12 22.26 -1.36
C LEU A 165 6.11 22.73 0.09
N SER A 166 6.31 24.03 0.29
CA SER A 166 6.07 24.70 1.58
C SER A 166 4.60 25.11 1.73
N ILE A 167 4.18 25.44 2.96
CA ILE A 167 2.84 26.02 3.20
C ILE A 167 2.65 27.31 2.39
N ARG A 168 3.69 28.15 2.29
CA ARG A 168 3.65 29.39 1.51
C ARG A 168 3.38 29.11 0.03
N ASP A 169 4.04 28.10 -0.54
CA ASP A 169 3.80 27.71 -1.93
C ASP A 169 2.34 27.30 -2.17
N ILE A 170 1.75 26.54 -1.25
CA ILE A 170 0.35 26.13 -1.34
C ILE A 170 -0.58 27.35 -1.22
N LEU A 171 -0.29 28.28 -0.31
CA LEU A 171 -1.05 29.53 -0.18
C LEU A 171 -0.92 30.44 -1.41
N ASP A 172 0.19 30.41 -2.13
CA ASP A 172 0.32 31.11 -3.40
C ASP A 172 -0.50 30.44 -4.51
N LEU A 173 -0.61 29.10 -4.51
CA LEU A 173 -1.56 28.40 -5.38
C LEU A 173 -3.01 28.76 -5.04
N TYR A 174 -3.35 28.89 -3.76
CA TYR A 174 -4.68 29.37 -3.33
C TYR A 174 -5.03 30.72 -3.95
N LYS A 175 -4.11 31.69 -3.90
CA LYS A 175 -4.32 33.02 -4.52
C LYS A 175 -4.59 32.91 -6.01
N LYS A 176 -3.86 32.04 -6.73
CA LYS A 176 -4.05 31.83 -8.18
C LYS A 176 -5.43 31.28 -8.52
N VAL A 177 -5.98 30.39 -7.69
CA VAL A 177 -7.31 29.78 -7.90
C VAL A 177 -8.45 30.53 -7.18
N GLY A 178 -8.16 31.70 -6.60
CA GLY A 178 -9.14 32.54 -5.91
C GLY A 178 -9.63 32.01 -4.56
N LEU A 179 -8.88 31.11 -3.91
CA LEU A 179 -9.17 30.63 -2.56
C LEU A 179 -8.64 31.59 -1.48
N LYS A 180 -9.36 31.65 -0.36
CA LYS A 180 -8.99 32.41 0.84
C LYS A 180 -8.88 31.49 2.04
N VAL A 181 -8.09 31.90 3.03
CA VAL A 181 -7.95 31.18 4.30
C VAL A 181 -8.44 32.06 5.44
N LYS A 182 -9.31 31.51 6.29
CA LYS A 182 -9.68 32.08 7.60
C LYS A 182 -9.22 31.12 8.70
N TYR A 183 -9.10 31.64 9.91
CA TYR A 183 -8.70 30.85 11.07
C TYR A 183 -9.75 30.87 12.17
N PHE A 184 -9.88 29.75 12.87
CA PHE A 184 -10.59 29.64 14.14
C PHE A 184 -9.67 28.97 15.16
N ASP A 185 -9.99 29.06 16.44
CA ASP A 185 -9.25 28.36 17.48
C ASP A 185 -10.22 27.48 18.28
N ARG A 186 -9.99 26.18 18.25
CA ARG A 186 -10.76 25.22 19.04
C ARG A 186 -9.84 24.09 19.51
N PRO A 187 -9.70 23.86 20.82
CA PRO A 187 -8.89 22.76 21.32
C PRO A 187 -9.52 21.41 20.97
N PRO A 188 -8.75 20.30 21.03
CA PRO A 188 -9.31 18.96 20.90
C PRO A 188 -10.37 18.67 21.97
N PHE A 189 -11.40 17.90 21.62
CA PHE A 189 -12.50 17.45 22.47
C PHE A 189 -12.70 15.94 22.36
N VAL A 190 -13.53 15.32 23.20
CA VAL A 190 -13.81 13.88 23.12
C VAL A 190 -15.05 13.65 22.26
N THR A 191 -15.00 12.64 21.39
CA THR A 191 -16.12 12.14 20.59
C THR A 191 -16.11 10.62 20.58
N GLU A 192 -17.11 10.00 19.98
CA GLU A 192 -17.10 8.56 19.68
C GLU A 192 -16.68 8.31 18.21
N ASN A 193 -16.07 7.15 17.95
CA ASN A 193 -15.77 6.69 16.59
C ASN A 193 -16.88 5.77 16.03
N ASP A 194 -16.75 5.30 14.78
CA ASP A 194 -17.74 4.41 14.11
C ASP A 194 -17.96 3.05 14.81
N SER A 195 -17.13 2.74 15.80
CA SER A 195 -17.18 1.53 16.62
C SER A 195 -17.68 1.81 18.05
N GLY A 196 -18.12 3.04 18.36
CA GLY A 196 -18.65 3.44 19.66
C GLY A 196 -17.60 3.67 20.75
N HIS A 197 -16.31 3.82 20.38
CA HIS A 197 -15.25 4.09 21.35
C HIS A 197 -14.96 5.58 21.47
N GLU A 198 -14.81 6.03 22.71
CA GLU A 198 -14.32 7.38 23.01
C GLU A 198 -12.92 7.60 22.42
N ILE A 199 -12.76 8.74 21.76
CA ILE A 199 -11.52 9.13 21.11
C ILE A 199 -11.39 10.65 21.12
N ARG A 200 -10.15 11.12 21.27
CA ARG A 200 -9.86 12.56 21.29
C ARG A 200 -9.90 13.09 19.87
N THR A 201 -10.87 13.94 19.56
CA THR A 201 -11.03 14.58 18.26
C THR A 201 -10.46 15.98 18.22
N LEU A 202 -9.69 16.29 17.18
CA LEU A 202 -9.38 17.66 16.77
C LEU A 202 -10.12 17.95 15.47
N PHE A 203 -11.02 18.93 15.50
CA PHE A 203 -11.64 19.49 14.30
C PHE A 203 -10.66 20.46 13.65
N ARG A 204 -10.13 20.09 12.48
CA ARG A 204 -8.95 20.73 11.88
C ARG A 204 -9.31 21.80 10.89
N SER A 205 -10.31 21.55 10.04
CA SER A 205 -10.66 22.48 8.98
C SER A 205 -11.95 22.10 8.28
N PHE A 206 -12.55 23.07 7.59
CA PHE A 206 -13.70 22.87 6.71
C PHE A 206 -13.67 23.85 5.54
N PHE A 207 -14.49 23.59 4.53
CA PHE A 207 -14.66 24.43 3.36
C PHE A 207 -15.97 25.23 3.48
N GLU A 208 -15.88 26.55 3.39
CA GLU A 208 -17.00 27.49 3.31
C GLU A 208 -17.13 27.95 1.83
N PRO A 209 -18.14 27.46 1.10
CA PRO A 209 -18.35 27.86 -0.30
C PRO A 209 -18.54 29.36 -0.45
N PRO A 210 -18.11 29.94 -1.58
CA PRO A 210 -17.57 29.26 -2.78
C PRO A 210 -16.04 29.12 -2.81
N ASN A 211 -15.32 29.71 -1.85
CA ASN A 211 -13.86 29.86 -1.97
C ASN A 211 -13.09 30.08 -0.65
N THR A 212 -13.69 29.82 0.52
CA THR A 212 -13.01 30.03 1.79
C THR A 212 -12.70 28.71 2.47
N VAL A 213 -11.43 28.53 2.86
CA VAL A 213 -11.01 27.41 3.70
C VAL A 213 -10.81 27.93 5.12
N VAL A 214 -11.46 27.30 6.09
CA VAL A 214 -11.40 27.71 7.49
C VAL A 214 -10.53 26.69 8.24
N LEU A 215 -9.39 27.13 8.76
CA LEU A 215 -8.38 26.30 9.42
C LEU A 215 -8.36 26.53 10.93
N ASN A 216 -8.13 25.46 11.69
CA ASN A 216 -7.90 25.56 13.12
C ASN A 216 -6.46 26.03 13.38
N ARG A 217 -6.27 27.03 14.23
CA ARG A 217 -4.95 27.52 14.68
C ARG A 217 -4.09 26.43 15.32
N GLN A 218 -4.71 25.40 15.89
CA GLN A 218 -3.99 24.21 16.39
C GLN A 218 -3.12 23.53 15.32
N LEU A 219 -3.43 23.70 14.02
CA LEU A 219 -2.62 23.19 12.92
C LEU A 219 -1.29 23.94 12.72
N GLU A 220 -1.14 25.15 13.25
CA GLU A 220 0.11 25.92 13.17
C GLU A 220 1.27 25.17 13.85
N HIS A 221 0.96 24.34 14.85
CA HIS A 221 1.90 23.45 15.53
C HIS A 221 2.10 22.09 14.82
N GLU A 222 1.36 21.84 13.74
CA GLU A 222 1.36 20.58 12.99
C GLU A 222 1.48 20.86 11.46
N PRO A 223 2.59 21.49 11.00
CA PRO A 223 2.72 22.03 9.64
C PRO A 223 2.54 20.96 8.54
N ARG A 224 3.04 19.74 8.77
CA ARG A 224 2.86 18.59 7.88
C ARG A 224 1.38 18.27 7.63
N ARG A 225 0.55 18.41 8.68
CA ARG A 225 -0.89 18.17 8.61
C ARG A 225 -1.62 19.34 7.96
N MET A 226 -1.19 20.57 8.24
CA MET A 226 -1.70 21.77 7.58
C MET A 226 -1.50 21.71 6.06
N LYS A 227 -0.32 21.29 5.58
CA LYS A 227 -0.06 21.09 4.15
C LYS A 227 -1.10 20.16 3.51
N TYR A 228 -1.35 19.01 4.14
CA TYR A 228 -2.34 18.05 3.63
C TYR A 228 -3.75 18.66 3.55
N ASP A 229 -4.20 19.36 4.59
CA ASP A 229 -5.55 19.95 4.60
C ASP A 229 -5.71 21.03 3.54
N LEU A 230 -4.71 21.90 3.40
CA LEU A 230 -4.69 22.90 2.35
C LEU A 230 -4.69 22.25 0.95
N SER A 231 -3.83 21.26 0.72
CA SER A 231 -3.74 20.59 -0.59
C SER A 231 -5.04 19.85 -0.96
N ALA A 232 -5.74 19.26 0.01
CA ALA A 232 -7.01 18.58 -0.24
C ALA A 232 -8.13 19.56 -0.62
N TYR A 233 -8.25 20.70 0.04
CA TYR A 233 -9.24 21.72 -0.36
C TYR A 233 -8.88 22.46 -1.64
N LEU A 234 -7.58 22.61 -1.95
CA LEU A 234 -7.16 23.04 -3.29
C LEU A 234 -7.64 22.05 -4.35
N GLY A 235 -7.52 20.74 -4.08
CA GLY A 235 -8.10 19.68 -4.92
C GLY A 235 -9.60 19.85 -5.10
N HIS A 236 -10.34 20.11 -4.03
CA HIS A 236 -11.79 20.38 -4.11
C HIS A 236 -12.11 21.57 -5.02
N LYS A 237 -11.33 22.65 -4.92
CA LYS A 237 -11.54 23.83 -5.79
C LYS A 237 -11.25 23.52 -7.26
N VAL A 238 -10.17 22.78 -7.53
CA VAL A 238 -9.70 22.48 -8.88
C VAL A 238 -10.58 21.44 -9.58
N LEU A 239 -10.94 20.37 -8.87
CA LEU A 239 -11.69 19.24 -9.45
C LEU A 239 -13.21 19.45 -9.42
N HIS A 240 -13.72 20.21 -8.44
CA HIS A 240 -15.16 20.32 -8.19
C HIS A 240 -15.65 21.77 -8.06
N ASN A 241 -14.87 22.74 -8.56
CA ASN A 241 -15.19 24.17 -8.57
C ASN A 241 -15.43 24.82 -7.18
N GLY A 242 -15.21 24.09 -6.09
CA GLY A 242 -15.46 24.59 -4.73
C GLY A 242 -16.95 24.72 -4.40
N ASP A 243 -17.79 23.81 -4.90
CA ASP A 243 -19.24 23.79 -4.66
C ASP A 243 -19.65 23.46 -3.21
N GLY A 244 -18.69 23.09 -2.36
CA GLY A 244 -18.89 22.77 -0.95
C GLY A 244 -19.21 21.32 -0.62
N LEU A 245 -19.38 20.44 -1.60
CA LEU A 245 -19.64 19.02 -1.34
C LEU A 245 -18.33 18.27 -1.05
N VAL A 246 -17.70 18.61 0.08
CA VAL A 246 -16.47 18.02 0.61
C VAL A 246 -16.58 17.88 2.12
N SER A 247 -16.02 16.81 2.69
CA SER A 247 -16.09 16.62 4.14
C SER A 247 -15.24 17.62 4.91
N SER A 248 -15.71 17.94 6.11
CA SER A 248 -14.87 18.58 7.11
C SER A 248 -13.76 17.63 7.58
N HIS A 249 -12.60 18.18 7.84
CA HIS A 249 -11.44 17.43 8.27
C HIS A 249 -11.37 17.40 9.80
N ALA A 250 -11.48 16.20 10.35
CA ALA A 250 -11.16 15.91 11.73
C ALA A 250 -10.08 14.83 11.85
N THR A 251 -9.45 14.79 13.00
CA THR A 251 -8.51 13.75 13.43
C THR A 251 -9.05 13.16 14.71
N GLY A 252 -8.94 11.84 14.89
CA GLY A 252 -9.43 11.16 16.09
C GLY A 252 -10.95 11.00 16.16
N GLY A 253 -11.65 11.02 15.03
CA GLY A 253 -13.09 10.74 14.94
C GLY A 253 -13.40 9.72 13.83
N GLU A 254 -14.66 9.64 13.40
CA GLU A 254 -15.15 8.74 12.33
C GLU A 254 -14.27 8.68 11.07
N LEU A 255 -14.27 7.51 10.41
CA LEU A 255 -13.70 7.31 9.08
C LEU A 255 -14.27 8.34 8.10
N GLY A 256 -13.40 9.11 7.42
CA GLY A 256 -13.80 9.94 6.28
C GLY A 256 -14.20 11.39 6.57
N GLY A 257 -13.90 11.92 7.76
CA GLY A 257 -14.27 13.30 8.11
C GLY A 257 -15.61 13.35 8.83
N SER A 258 -15.77 14.36 9.68
CA SER A 258 -16.79 14.44 10.73
C SER A 258 -18.22 14.09 10.29
N PRO A 259 -19.07 13.59 11.23
CA PRO A 259 -20.50 13.43 10.99
C PRO A 259 -21.11 14.75 10.50
N GLN A 260 -22.01 14.66 9.52
CA GLN A 260 -22.82 15.81 9.15
C GLN A 260 -23.67 16.21 10.37
N PRO A 261 -23.81 17.50 10.70
CA PRO A 261 -24.60 17.95 11.84
C PRO A 261 -26.10 17.61 11.78
N ASP A 262 -26.61 17.11 10.65
CA ASP A 262 -28.06 16.98 10.41
C ASP A 262 -28.52 15.71 9.67
N SER A 263 -27.63 14.76 9.37
CA SER A 263 -28.12 13.46 8.92
C SER A 263 -28.50 12.66 10.16
N GLN A 264 -29.80 12.54 10.45
CA GLN A 264 -30.30 11.38 11.19
C GLN A 264 -29.58 10.15 10.62
N THR A 265 -29.18 9.23 11.49
CA THR A 265 -28.64 7.92 11.11
C THR A 265 -29.71 7.17 10.35
N ASP A 266 -29.98 7.57 9.11
CA ASP A 266 -30.85 6.85 8.22
C ASP A 266 -30.07 5.59 7.85
N ASP A 267 -30.63 4.44 8.21
CA ASP A 267 -30.14 3.11 7.82
C ASP A 267 -30.19 2.89 6.28
N LYS A 268 -30.46 3.94 5.50
CA LYS A 268 -30.57 3.93 4.05
C LYS A 268 -29.32 4.52 3.43
N VAL A 269 -28.69 3.76 2.55
CA VAL A 269 -27.61 4.24 1.69
C VAL A 269 -28.13 5.39 0.82
N SER A 270 -27.63 6.61 1.05
CA SER A 270 -27.96 7.75 0.21
C SER A 270 -26.95 7.91 -0.94
N GLN A 271 -27.40 8.36 -2.11
CA GLN A 271 -26.49 8.71 -3.21
C GLN A 271 -25.52 9.83 -2.81
N SER A 272 -25.96 10.72 -1.91
CA SER A 272 -25.12 11.76 -1.33
C SER A 272 -23.90 11.17 -0.61
N ASP A 273 -24.06 10.15 0.24
CA ASP A 273 -22.94 9.56 0.98
C ASP A 273 -21.86 9.00 0.05
N ILE A 274 -22.29 8.36 -1.04
CA ILE A 274 -21.38 7.81 -2.05
C ILE A 274 -20.65 8.94 -2.77
N LEU A 275 -21.37 10.00 -3.18
CA LEU A 275 -20.78 11.15 -3.85
C LEU A 275 -19.76 11.89 -2.96
N TYR A 276 -20.08 12.11 -1.68
CA TYR A 276 -19.18 12.72 -0.72
C TYR A 276 -17.92 11.87 -0.52
N ALA A 277 -18.08 10.56 -0.30
CA ALA A 277 -16.96 9.65 -0.14
C ALA A 277 -16.05 9.64 -1.38
N TRP A 278 -16.65 9.63 -2.58
CA TRP A 278 -15.94 9.67 -3.85
C TRP A 278 -15.12 10.95 -4.01
N ARG A 279 -15.75 12.12 -3.80
CA ARG A 279 -15.06 13.42 -3.88
C ARG A 279 -13.96 13.57 -2.84
N ASN A 280 -14.18 13.08 -1.63
CA ASN A 280 -13.13 13.04 -0.59
C ASN A 280 -11.94 12.18 -1.02
N PHE A 281 -12.19 11.06 -1.69
CA PHE A 281 -11.14 10.24 -2.28
C PHE A 281 -10.38 11.02 -3.36
N GLU A 282 -11.07 11.67 -4.31
CA GLU A 282 -10.44 12.45 -5.38
C GLU A 282 -9.59 13.60 -4.81
N CYS A 283 -10.13 14.35 -3.85
CA CYS A 283 -9.42 15.44 -3.17
C CYS A 283 -8.21 14.93 -2.37
N SER A 284 -8.36 13.79 -1.67
CA SER A 284 -7.25 13.17 -0.93
C SER A 284 -6.16 12.65 -1.88
N PHE A 285 -6.53 12.09 -3.03
CA PHE A 285 -5.57 11.61 -4.02
C PHE A 285 -4.85 12.80 -4.66
N PHE A 286 -5.59 13.85 -5.05
CA PHE A 286 -5.04 15.10 -5.54
C PHE A 286 -4.03 15.71 -4.56
N ALA A 287 -4.36 15.76 -3.26
CA ALA A 287 -3.45 16.27 -2.24
C ALA A 287 -2.12 15.50 -2.21
N GLY A 288 -2.19 14.17 -2.29
CA GLY A 288 -1.02 13.31 -2.39
C GLY A 288 -0.21 13.57 -3.67
N ALA A 289 -0.87 13.70 -4.82
CA ALA A 289 -0.23 13.99 -6.10
C ALA A 289 0.40 15.39 -6.14
N LEU A 290 -0.22 16.40 -5.51
CA LEU A 290 0.30 17.75 -5.43
C LEU A 290 1.53 17.83 -4.52
N LEU A 291 1.44 17.24 -3.32
CA LEU A 291 2.55 17.25 -2.35
C LEU A 291 3.70 16.34 -2.77
N CYS A 292 3.41 15.31 -3.55
CA CYS A 292 4.36 14.31 -4.02
C CYS A 292 4.09 13.99 -5.51
N PRO A 293 4.46 14.91 -6.43
CA PRO A 293 4.27 14.72 -7.87
C PRO A 293 4.97 13.45 -8.35
N ARG A 294 4.37 12.72 -9.29
CA ARG A 294 4.73 11.33 -9.59
C ARG A 294 6.22 11.14 -9.89
N GLN A 295 6.76 11.87 -10.86
CA GLN A 295 8.17 11.70 -11.27
C GLN A 295 9.18 12.23 -10.21
N PRO A 296 9.06 13.48 -9.70
CA PRO A 296 9.94 13.96 -8.62
C PRO A 296 9.94 13.06 -7.38
N PHE A 297 8.76 12.60 -6.97
CA PHE A 297 8.63 11.74 -5.80
C PHE A 297 9.18 10.33 -6.06
N ARG A 298 9.04 9.79 -7.28
CA ARG A 298 9.66 8.51 -7.67
C ARG A 298 11.18 8.56 -7.52
N HIS A 299 11.82 9.62 -8.00
CA HIS A 299 13.26 9.81 -7.84
C HIS A 299 13.66 9.95 -6.37
N TYR A 300 12.85 10.66 -5.60
CA TYR A 300 13.04 10.79 -4.16
C TYR A 300 12.99 9.42 -3.46
N LEU A 301 11.95 8.61 -3.71
CA LEU A 301 11.82 7.27 -3.16
C LEU A 301 12.99 6.37 -3.53
N ALA A 302 13.44 6.43 -4.79
CA ALA A 302 14.61 5.69 -5.23
C ALA A 302 15.84 6.12 -4.43
N ARG A 303 16.13 7.43 -4.32
CA ARG A 303 17.31 7.95 -3.61
C ARG A 303 17.34 7.52 -2.14
N GLU A 304 16.17 7.48 -1.51
CA GLU A 304 16.02 7.12 -0.11
C GLU A 304 15.84 5.61 0.10
N ALA A 305 15.96 4.77 -0.94
CA ALA A 305 15.71 3.33 -0.91
C ALA A 305 14.38 2.96 -0.22
N HIS A 306 13.34 3.74 -0.50
CA HIS A 306 12.01 3.66 0.13
C HIS A 306 12.02 3.67 1.67
N ASN A 307 13.04 4.26 2.30
CA ASN A 307 13.10 4.40 3.75
C ASN A 307 11.90 5.21 4.25
N ILE A 308 11.15 4.64 5.19
CA ILE A 308 9.92 5.26 5.69
C ILE A 308 10.16 6.57 6.44
N ASN A 309 11.31 6.76 7.10
CA ASN A 309 11.61 7.98 7.86
C ASN A 309 11.95 9.18 6.95
N ALA A 310 12.14 8.95 5.65
CA ALA A 310 12.46 10.03 4.72
C ALA A 310 11.29 11.02 4.52
N PHE A 311 10.07 10.74 5.00
CA PHE A 311 9.00 11.75 5.02
C PHE A 311 9.41 13.03 5.78
N GLU A 312 10.30 12.91 6.78
CA GLU A 312 10.71 14.02 7.63
C GLU A 312 11.48 15.08 6.84
N LYS A 313 12.32 14.66 5.88
CA LYS A 313 13.17 15.54 5.07
C LYS A 313 12.38 16.41 4.09
N ILE A 314 11.17 15.99 3.73
CA ILE A 314 10.26 16.72 2.81
C ILE A 314 9.04 17.30 3.53
N ASP A 315 9.01 17.16 4.85
CA ASP A 315 8.04 17.78 5.75
C ASP A 315 6.57 17.51 5.33
N ILE A 316 6.24 16.22 5.19
CA ILE A 316 4.86 15.70 5.04
C ILE A 316 4.57 14.65 6.12
N THR A 317 3.34 14.19 6.27
CA THR A 317 3.04 13.12 7.24
C THR A 317 3.47 11.74 6.73
N ALA A 318 3.84 10.84 7.63
CA ALA A 318 4.16 9.44 7.30
C ALA A 318 3.04 8.77 6.49
N GLY A 319 1.76 9.03 6.86
CA GLY A 319 0.61 8.50 6.14
C GLY A 319 0.53 8.97 4.69
N VAL A 320 0.81 10.24 4.38
CA VAL A 320 0.87 10.72 2.98
C VAL A 320 2.02 10.06 2.24
N TYR A 321 3.20 10.04 2.85
CA TYR A 321 4.40 9.45 2.27
C TYR A 321 4.21 7.97 1.90
N MET A 322 3.77 7.15 2.86
CA MET A 322 3.59 5.70 2.68
C MET A 322 2.42 5.37 1.73
N ARG A 323 1.30 6.10 1.79
CA ARG A 323 0.20 5.91 0.80
C ARG A 323 0.66 6.26 -0.60
N ARG A 324 1.50 7.29 -0.76
CA ARG A 324 2.00 7.70 -2.07
C ARG A 324 2.96 6.68 -2.68
N MET A 325 3.75 5.97 -1.87
CA MET A 325 4.59 4.86 -2.34
C MET A 325 3.80 3.84 -3.14
N THR A 326 2.58 3.48 -2.70
CA THR A 326 1.77 2.43 -3.33
C THR A 326 1.26 2.80 -4.73
N CYS A 327 1.34 4.07 -5.12
CA CYS A 327 0.92 4.57 -6.42
C CYS A 327 2.09 4.91 -7.37
N VAL A 328 3.20 5.39 -6.80
CA VAL A 328 4.32 5.96 -7.55
C VAL A 328 5.46 4.96 -7.78
N SER A 329 5.59 3.95 -6.89
CA SER A 329 6.64 2.94 -7.00
C SER A 329 6.57 2.20 -8.35
N PRO A 330 7.72 1.83 -8.95
CA PRO A 330 7.75 0.96 -10.12
C PRO A 330 7.10 -0.40 -9.86
N TYR A 331 7.27 -0.93 -8.65
CA TYR A 331 6.68 -2.18 -8.23
C TYR A 331 5.20 -1.97 -7.87
N LYS A 332 4.30 -2.86 -8.32
CA LYS A 332 2.85 -2.65 -8.18
C LYS A 332 2.24 -3.35 -6.96
N HIS A 333 2.85 -4.43 -6.48
CA HIS A 333 2.23 -5.29 -5.47
C HIS A 333 2.44 -4.74 -4.06
N TRP A 334 1.74 -3.65 -3.74
CA TRP A 334 1.76 -2.97 -2.44
C TRP A 334 0.48 -3.14 -1.63
N HIS A 335 0.60 -2.99 -0.32
CA HIS A 335 -0.51 -2.73 0.60
C HIS A 335 -0.16 -1.60 1.57
N TYR A 336 -1.21 -0.99 2.14
CA TYR A 336 -1.10 0.04 3.17
C TYR A 336 -2.24 -0.10 4.18
N PHE A 337 -1.90 0.04 5.47
CA PHE A 337 -2.84 0.06 6.58
C PHE A 337 -2.58 1.25 7.50
N ASP A 338 -3.66 1.80 8.05
CA ASP A 338 -3.67 2.85 9.08
C ASP A 338 -4.61 2.39 10.19
N ALA A 339 -4.08 2.08 11.36
CA ALA A 339 -4.75 1.31 12.39
C ALA A 339 -4.68 1.98 13.75
N PHE A 340 -5.80 2.02 14.46
CA PHE A 340 -5.95 2.61 15.80
C PHE A 340 -6.34 1.53 16.81
N GLN A 341 -6.05 1.76 18.09
CA GLN A 341 -6.58 0.93 19.17
C GLN A 341 -8.10 1.18 19.36
N PRO A 342 -8.94 0.16 19.67
CA PRO A 342 -8.62 -1.25 19.87
C PRO A 342 -8.71 -2.11 18.58
N GLY A 343 -7.90 -1.82 17.58
CA GLY A 343 -7.72 -2.65 16.38
C GLY A 343 -8.54 -2.26 15.16
N PHE A 344 -9.06 -1.02 15.06
CA PHE A 344 -9.81 -0.57 13.89
C PHE A 344 -8.92 0.03 12.80
N LEU A 345 -9.29 -0.22 11.53
CA LEU A 345 -8.56 0.26 10.36
C LEU A 345 -9.22 1.51 9.79
N ARG A 346 -8.52 2.64 9.86
CA ARG A 346 -8.94 3.93 9.29
C ARG A 346 -8.70 4.04 7.79
N ALA A 347 -7.67 3.39 7.27
CA ALA A 347 -7.41 3.37 5.83
C ALA A 347 -6.75 2.05 5.46
N VAL A 348 -7.18 1.52 4.30
CA VAL A 348 -6.72 0.24 3.79
C VAL A 348 -6.61 0.30 2.28
N TYR A 349 -5.48 -0.17 1.76
CA TYR A 349 -5.24 -0.44 0.35
C TYR A 349 -4.53 -1.79 0.20
N ARG A 350 -4.97 -2.62 -0.76
CA ARG A 350 -4.47 -4.00 -0.96
C ARG A 350 -4.22 -4.29 -2.44
N GLY A 351 -3.37 -3.48 -3.09
CA GLY A 351 -3.00 -3.66 -4.50
C GLY A 351 -2.31 -5.00 -4.80
N ASN A 352 -1.71 -5.63 -3.79
CA ASN A 352 -1.11 -6.97 -3.87
C ASN A 352 -2.07 -8.15 -3.59
N GLY A 353 -3.36 -7.89 -3.36
CA GLY A 353 -4.32 -8.95 -3.06
C GLY A 353 -4.21 -9.56 -1.66
N ILE A 354 -3.41 -8.98 -0.75
CA ILE A 354 -3.35 -9.44 0.64
C ILE A 354 -4.77 -9.45 1.24
N PRO A 355 -5.19 -10.52 1.95
CA PRO A 355 -6.49 -10.55 2.58
C PRO A 355 -6.61 -9.40 3.60
N MET A 356 -7.84 -9.01 3.91
CA MET A 356 -8.05 -8.11 5.04
C MET A 356 -7.73 -8.88 6.33
N PRO A 357 -7.02 -8.30 7.31
CA PRO A 357 -6.72 -8.97 8.58
C PRO A 357 -7.96 -9.40 9.41
N TRP A 358 -9.16 -8.98 8.99
CA TRP A 358 -10.48 -9.19 9.59
C TRP A 358 -11.58 -8.78 8.57
N GLY A 359 -12.81 -9.29 8.68
CA GLY A 359 -13.84 -9.16 7.63
C GLY A 359 -14.44 -7.76 7.41
N ASN A 360 -14.40 -6.89 8.43
CA ASN A 360 -15.11 -5.59 8.44
C ASN A 360 -14.14 -4.48 8.93
N MET A 361 -14.49 -3.19 8.77
CA MET A 361 -13.70 -2.08 9.37
C MET A 361 -13.96 -1.90 10.89
N ARG A 362 -14.84 -2.72 11.47
CA ARG A 362 -15.17 -2.79 12.90
C ARG A 362 -14.53 -3.99 13.56
N MET A 363 -14.38 -3.93 14.90
CA MET A 363 -13.85 -4.99 15.77
C MET A 363 -14.25 -6.40 15.30
N GLY A 364 -13.37 -7.00 14.52
CA GLY A 364 -13.47 -8.34 14.01
C GLY A 364 -13.22 -9.31 15.12
N VAL A 365 -14.03 -10.36 15.16
CA VAL A 365 -13.84 -11.48 16.06
C VAL A 365 -12.52 -12.16 15.66
N ASP A 366 -11.47 -11.90 16.44
CA ASP A 366 -10.21 -12.66 16.47
C ASP A 366 -9.26 -12.44 15.25
N PRO A 367 -8.66 -11.23 15.13
CA PRO A 367 -7.61 -10.97 14.13
C PRO A 367 -6.31 -11.70 14.51
N CYS A 368 -5.57 -12.14 13.49
CA CYS A 368 -4.25 -12.72 13.74
C CYS A 368 -3.29 -11.65 14.30
N ARG A 369 -2.95 -11.74 15.59
CA ARG A 369 -2.04 -10.78 16.26
C ARG A 369 -0.58 -10.83 15.80
N GLN A 370 -0.23 -11.71 14.87
CA GLN A 370 1.11 -11.81 14.30
C GLN A 370 1.37 -10.82 13.17
N TRP A 371 0.33 -10.12 12.68
CA TRP A 371 0.54 -9.06 11.70
C TRP A 371 1.31 -7.91 12.36
N ALA A 372 2.33 -7.38 11.68
CA ALA A 372 3.21 -6.34 12.22
C ALA A 372 2.44 -5.13 12.79
N VAL A 373 1.36 -4.71 12.10
CA VAL A 373 0.48 -3.63 12.54
C VAL A 373 -0.12 -3.90 13.93
N PHE A 374 -0.59 -5.12 14.20
CA PHE A 374 -1.17 -5.48 15.49
C PHE A 374 -0.12 -5.75 16.55
N ARG A 375 1.00 -6.40 16.19
CA ARG A 375 2.13 -6.56 17.11
C ARG A 375 2.61 -5.22 17.65
N LEU A 376 2.70 -4.21 16.77
CA LEU A 376 3.11 -2.89 17.17
C LEU A 376 1.99 -2.21 17.97
N LEU A 377 0.73 -2.28 17.53
CA LEU A 377 -0.42 -1.73 18.24
C LEU A 377 -0.51 -2.25 19.69
N ASP A 378 -0.40 -3.56 19.90
CA ASP A 378 -0.58 -4.27 21.18
C ASP A 378 0.60 -4.11 22.14
N LYS A 379 1.75 -3.63 21.66
CA LYS A 379 2.96 -3.39 22.47
C LYS A 379 3.29 -1.89 22.52
N PRO A 380 2.63 -1.10 23.38
CA PRO A 380 2.88 0.33 23.51
C PRO A 380 4.34 0.72 23.77
N GLN A 381 5.11 -0.17 24.40
CA GLN A 381 6.53 0.00 24.67
C GLN A 381 7.43 -0.03 23.42
N MET A 382 6.95 -0.63 22.32
CA MET A 382 7.69 -0.68 21.06
C MET A 382 7.48 0.62 20.28
N GLN A 383 8.48 1.50 20.34
CA GLN A 383 8.46 2.81 19.65
C GLN A 383 9.20 2.82 18.32
N LYS A 384 10.17 1.91 18.14
CA LYS A 384 10.91 1.79 16.87
C LYS A 384 10.00 1.19 15.79
N PRO A 385 10.23 1.55 14.51
CA PRO A 385 9.60 0.84 13.41
C PRO A 385 9.86 -0.67 13.48
N LEU A 386 8.87 -1.45 13.08
CA LEU A 386 8.93 -2.91 13.01
C LEU A 386 8.97 -3.33 11.54
N ASN A 387 10.10 -3.85 11.10
CA ASN A 387 10.24 -4.53 9.82
C ASN A 387 9.92 -6.02 10.02
N GLN A 388 9.08 -6.59 9.17
CA GLN A 388 8.61 -7.97 9.35
C GLN A 388 8.51 -8.69 8.02
N LEU A 389 9.22 -9.82 7.91
CA LEU A 389 8.93 -10.83 6.92
C LEU A 389 7.74 -11.69 7.40
N SER A 390 6.70 -11.80 6.59
CA SER A 390 5.46 -12.48 6.94
C SER A 390 5.09 -13.54 5.91
N LEU A 391 4.98 -14.80 6.33
CA LEU A 391 4.43 -15.87 5.53
C LEU A 391 2.93 -16.00 5.83
N LEU A 392 2.09 -15.62 4.87
CA LEU A 392 0.66 -15.85 4.93
C LEU A 392 0.36 -17.29 4.54
N ILE A 393 -0.35 -18.02 5.40
CA ILE A 393 -0.83 -19.37 5.11
C ILE A 393 -2.36 -19.37 5.18
N SER A 394 -3.00 -19.89 4.13
CA SER A 394 -4.46 -20.01 4.02
C SER A 394 -4.83 -21.29 3.27
N GLY A 395 -4.99 -22.41 3.99
CA GLY A 395 -5.07 -23.73 3.36
C GLY A 395 -3.72 -24.07 2.71
N GLU A 396 -3.75 -24.59 1.48
CA GLU A 396 -2.55 -24.89 0.68
C GLU A 396 -1.86 -23.63 0.12
N TYR A 397 -2.51 -22.47 0.21
CA TYR A 397 -1.99 -21.23 -0.35
C TYR A 397 -1.01 -20.56 0.61
N MET A 398 0.22 -20.34 0.12
CA MET A 398 1.28 -19.61 0.81
C MET A 398 1.69 -18.35 0.03
N ARG A 399 1.84 -17.23 0.74
CA ARG A 399 2.35 -15.96 0.19
C ARG A 399 3.37 -15.34 1.12
N LEU A 400 4.46 -14.85 0.54
CA LEU A 400 5.50 -14.16 1.28
C LEU A 400 5.36 -12.64 1.14
N TYR A 401 5.19 -11.95 2.26
CA TYR A 401 5.13 -10.50 2.33
C TYR A 401 6.31 -9.95 3.14
N SER A 402 6.72 -8.73 2.83
CA SER A 402 7.55 -7.92 3.73
C SER A 402 6.81 -6.62 4.02
N CYS A 403 6.84 -6.16 5.26
CA CYS A 403 6.21 -4.91 5.64
C CYS A 403 7.02 -4.15 6.70
N VAL A 404 6.75 -2.85 6.76
CA VAL A 404 7.27 -1.94 7.78
C VAL A 404 6.09 -1.22 8.44
N SER A 405 6.06 -1.27 9.77
CA SER A 405 5.05 -0.62 10.61
C SER A 405 5.70 0.43 11.52
N GLN A 406 5.09 1.60 11.65
CA GLN A 406 5.55 2.66 12.56
C GLN A 406 4.40 3.20 13.38
N ARG A 407 4.65 3.36 14.69
CA ARG A 407 3.73 4.02 15.61
C ARG A 407 3.92 5.52 15.51
N ILE A 408 2.81 6.24 15.31
CA ILE A 408 2.80 7.69 15.23
C ILE A 408 1.66 8.26 16.09
N LYS A 409 1.73 9.56 16.36
CA LYS A 409 0.65 10.32 17.00
C LYS A 409 0.00 11.21 15.97
N ASP A 410 -1.32 11.30 16.03
CA ASP A 410 -2.07 12.24 15.19
C ASP A 410 -2.08 13.65 15.81
N ALA A 411 -2.68 14.62 15.10
CA ALA A 411 -2.79 16.01 15.57
C ALA A 411 -3.64 16.17 16.85
N ALA A 412 -4.48 15.19 17.19
CA ALA A 412 -5.21 15.14 18.47
C ALA A 412 -4.44 14.35 19.56
N LYS A 413 -3.22 13.91 19.25
CA LYS A 413 -2.31 13.12 20.10
C LYS A 413 -2.75 11.67 20.34
N ASN A 414 -3.69 11.14 19.56
CA ASN A 414 -4.01 9.71 19.60
C ASN A 414 -2.88 8.90 18.95
N SER A 415 -2.52 7.79 19.58
CA SER A 415 -1.55 6.86 19.01
C SER A 415 -2.22 5.92 18.01
N HIS A 416 -1.58 5.76 16.85
CA HIS A 416 -1.98 4.81 15.83
C HIS A 416 -0.74 4.24 15.14
N VAL A 417 -0.93 3.20 14.34
CA VAL A 417 0.13 2.54 13.59
C VAL A 417 -0.17 2.64 12.11
N VAL A 418 0.78 3.17 11.35
CA VAL A 418 0.78 3.12 9.88
C VAL A 418 1.69 2.00 9.43
N SER A 419 1.26 1.23 8.44
CA SER A 419 2.01 0.10 7.89
C SER A 419 1.94 0.13 6.37
N THR A 420 3.06 -0.17 5.72
CA THR A 420 3.09 -0.47 4.29
C THR A 420 3.89 -1.73 4.06
N GLY A 421 3.59 -2.45 3.00
CA GLY A 421 4.34 -3.63 2.66
C GLY A 421 4.09 -4.06 1.24
N ILE A 422 4.83 -5.07 0.83
CA ILE A 422 4.80 -5.63 -0.52
C ILE A 422 4.67 -7.14 -0.48
N ASP A 423 4.09 -7.68 -1.52
CA ASP A 423 4.21 -9.11 -1.85
C ASP A 423 5.55 -9.36 -2.53
N LEU A 424 6.32 -10.33 -2.05
CA LEU A 424 7.64 -10.66 -2.61
C LEU A 424 7.56 -11.68 -3.74
N ILE A 425 6.47 -12.45 -3.85
CA ILE A 425 6.37 -13.58 -4.78
C ILE A 425 6.61 -13.18 -6.25
N PRO A 426 5.95 -12.12 -6.80
CA PRO A 426 6.17 -11.71 -8.18
C PRO A 426 7.62 -11.32 -8.47
N ALA A 427 8.28 -10.64 -7.52
CA ALA A 427 9.67 -10.24 -7.65
C ALA A 427 10.65 -11.42 -7.54
N LEU A 428 10.38 -12.39 -6.66
CA LEU A 428 11.16 -13.62 -6.53
C LEU A 428 11.10 -14.46 -7.80
N ASN A 429 9.89 -14.73 -8.29
CA ASN A 429 9.68 -15.50 -9.52
C ASN A 429 10.32 -14.82 -10.74
N ALA A 430 10.26 -13.48 -10.82
CA ALA A 430 10.93 -12.72 -11.86
C ALA A 430 12.47 -12.91 -11.85
N GLN A 431 13.07 -13.25 -10.70
CA GLN A 431 14.51 -13.55 -10.62
C GLN A 431 14.85 -15.02 -10.86
N GLY A 432 13.85 -15.87 -11.13
CA GLY A 432 14.03 -17.31 -11.29
C GLY A 432 14.14 -18.06 -9.96
N VAL A 433 13.74 -17.43 -8.84
CA VAL A 433 13.66 -18.11 -7.55
C VAL A 433 12.38 -18.94 -7.51
N ASP A 434 12.50 -20.21 -7.12
CA ASP A 434 11.34 -21.05 -6.80
C ASP A 434 10.71 -20.56 -5.48
N SER A 435 9.71 -19.69 -5.62
CA SER A 435 9.03 -19.09 -4.48
C SER A 435 8.22 -20.09 -3.64
N SER A 436 7.76 -21.20 -4.21
CA SER A 436 7.03 -22.25 -3.49
C SER A 436 7.95 -22.97 -2.52
N SER A 437 9.09 -23.46 -3.02
CA SER A 437 10.12 -24.11 -2.19
C SER A 437 10.64 -23.17 -1.10
N LEU A 438 10.85 -21.88 -1.42
CA LEU A 438 11.26 -20.88 -0.43
C LEU A 438 10.20 -20.67 0.67
N CYS A 439 8.91 -20.68 0.32
CA CYS A 439 7.83 -20.55 1.31
C CYS A 439 7.77 -21.77 2.24
N GLU A 440 7.97 -22.97 1.70
CA GLU A 440 8.06 -24.22 2.49
C GLU A 440 9.25 -24.16 3.46
N GLU A 441 10.42 -23.73 2.98
CA GLU A 441 11.60 -23.60 3.82
C GLU A 441 11.39 -22.59 4.96
N ILE A 442 10.78 -21.44 4.67
CA ILE A 442 10.43 -20.43 5.70
C ILE A 442 9.43 -20.99 6.71
N ARG A 443 8.43 -21.76 6.26
CA ARG A 443 7.45 -22.42 7.13
C ARG A 443 8.13 -23.41 8.07
N ASP A 444 8.98 -24.27 7.52
CA ASP A 444 9.63 -25.34 8.26
C ASP A 444 10.67 -24.76 9.25
N PHE A 445 11.42 -23.73 8.83
CA PHE A 445 12.27 -22.94 9.72
C PHE A 445 11.46 -22.33 10.88
N TYR A 446 10.30 -21.73 10.58
CA TYR A 446 9.46 -21.11 11.61
C TYR A 446 9.01 -22.09 12.71
N PHE A 447 8.71 -23.34 12.35
CA PHE A 447 8.23 -24.35 13.29
C PHE A 447 9.34 -25.13 13.99
N SER A 448 10.52 -25.25 13.38
CA SER A 448 11.63 -26.05 13.92
C SER A 448 12.65 -25.23 14.72
N ALA A 449 12.80 -23.94 14.41
CA ALA A 449 13.83 -23.10 15.01
C ALA A 449 13.28 -22.27 16.18
N ASP A 450 14.15 -21.99 17.16
CA ASP A 450 13.86 -21.00 18.19
C ASP A 450 13.79 -19.59 17.59
N GLN A 451 12.99 -18.70 18.17
CA GLN A 451 12.85 -17.31 17.68
C GLN A 451 14.16 -16.50 17.64
N SER A 452 15.21 -16.98 18.32
CA SER A 452 16.54 -16.35 18.33
C SER A 452 17.50 -16.95 17.29
N SER A 453 17.09 -18.01 16.59
CA SER A 453 17.92 -18.70 15.61
C SER A 453 18.18 -17.80 14.41
N PRO A 454 19.43 -17.78 13.88
CA PRO A 454 19.73 -17.05 12.66
C PRO A 454 18.97 -17.65 11.48
N ILE A 455 18.41 -16.80 10.62
CA ILE A 455 17.74 -17.22 9.40
C ILE A 455 18.77 -17.90 8.47
N PRO A 456 18.50 -19.08 7.88
CA PRO A 456 19.40 -19.74 6.93
C PRO A 456 19.75 -18.87 5.72
N ASN A 457 20.97 -19.02 5.18
CA ASN A 457 21.42 -18.26 4.00
C ASN A 457 20.57 -18.55 2.75
N SER A 458 20.05 -19.77 2.62
CA SER A 458 19.09 -20.18 1.59
C SER A 458 17.82 -19.32 1.58
N ILE A 459 17.37 -18.84 2.74
CA ILE A 459 16.25 -17.89 2.86
C ILE A 459 16.73 -16.44 2.71
N GLN A 460 17.87 -16.09 3.31
CA GLN A 460 18.37 -14.71 3.30
C GLN A 460 18.73 -14.22 1.90
N GLU A 461 19.43 -15.02 1.09
CA GLU A 461 19.97 -14.58 -0.20
C GLU A 461 18.88 -14.20 -1.21
N PRO A 462 17.80 -15.00 -1.42
CA PRO A 462 16.68 -14.59 -2.27
C PRO A 462 15.99 -13.29 -1.81
N ILE A 463 15.87 -13.08 -0.50
CA ILE A 463 15.23 -11.88 0.06
C ILE A 463 16.13 -10.65 -0.11
N LYS A 464 17.44 -10.78 0.13
CA LYS A 464 18.44 -9.72 -0.13
C LYS A 464 18.50 -9.37 -1.62
N LEU A 465 18.46 -10.37 -2.48
CA LEU A 465 18.40 -10.22 -3.94
C LEU A 465 17.21 -9.33 -4.34
N VAL A 466 16.00 -9.67 -3.90
CA VAL A 466 14.78 -8.90 -4.21
C VAL A 466 14.81 -7.51 -3.56
N SER A 467 15.29 -7.38 -2.31
CA SER A 467 15.43 -6.07 -1.65
C SER A 467 16.31 -5.12 -2.47
N LYS A 468 17.45 -5.61 -2.96
CA LYS A 468 18.34 -4.84 -3.83
C LYS A 468 17.66 -4.49 -5.14
N ILE A 469 17.00 -5.43 -5.81
CA ILE A 469 16.39 -5.17 -7.13
C ILE A 469 15.23 -4.17 -7.05
N LEU A 470 14.38 -4.29 -6.03
CA LEU A 470 13.28 -3.36 -5.81
C LEU A 470 13.76 -2.01 -5.24
N ASN A 471 14.97 -1.97 -4.69
CA ASN A 471 15.54 -0.82 -3.97
C ASN A 471 14.65 -0.39 -2.79
N ILE A 472 14.26 -1.38 -1.98
CA ILE A 472 13.40 -1.21 -0.81
C ILE A 472 14.16 -1.75 0.41
N SER A 473 14.72 -0.82 1.18
CA SER A 473 15.61 -1.10 2.33
C SER A 473 14.98 -2.02 3.37
N TRP A 474 13.76 -1.71 3.80
CA TRP A 474 13.07 -2.46 4.85
C TRP A 474 12.72 -3.92 4.49
N VAL A 475 12.88 -4.33 3.23
CA VAL A 475 12.80 -5.75 2.84
C VAL A 475 13.98 -6.54 3.40
N ALA A 476 15.20 -6.02 3.27
CA ALA A 476 16.39 -6.64 3.83
C ALA A 476 16.39 -6.53 5.37
N ASP A 477 16.00 -5.37 5.91
CA ASP A 477 15.90 -5.19 7.37
C ASP A 477 14.89 -6.16 8.01
N GLY A 478 13.92 -6.66 7.23
CA GLY A 478 12.99 -7.70 7.68
C GLY A 478 13.67 -9.01 8.08
N LEU A 479 14.89 -9.28 7.59
CA LEU A 479 15.69 -10.46 7.95
C LEU A 479 16.36 -10.34 9.33
N GLU A 480 16.42 -9.14 9.91
CA GLU A 480 16.90 -8.95 11.29
C GLU A 480 15.93 -9.53 12.33
N ASN A 481 14.68 -9.77 11.92
CA ASN A 481 13.62 -10.30 12.76
C ASN A 481 13.25 -11.69 12.30
N HIS A 482 13.00 -12.60 13.25
CA HIS A 482 12.49 -13.93 12.92
C HIS A 482 11.20 -13.83 12.08
N PRO A 483 11.08 -14.59 10.97
CA PRO A 483 9.88 -14.57 10.13
C PRO A 483 8.62 -14.84 10.95
N GLN A 484 7.48 -14.29 10.53
CA GLN A 484 6.21 -14.50 11.20
C GLN A 484 5.22 -15.22 10.30
N ILE A 485 4.55 -16.25 10.81
CA ILE A 485 3.38 -16.82 10.15
C ILE A 485 2.16 -15.97 10.49
N ILE A 486 1.51 -15.44 9.46
CA ILE A 486 0.24 -14.72 9.54
C ILE A 486 -0.88 -15.53 8.90
N CYS A 487 -2.12 -15.35 9.37
CA CYS A 487 -3.30 -15.96 8.78
C CYS A 487 -4.40 -14.90 8.55
N PRO A 488 -5.29 -15.11 7.55
CA PRO A 488 -6.38 -14.17 7.27
C PRO A 488 -7.46 -14.18 8.36
N ARG A 489 -7.63 -15.32 9.04
CA ARG A 489 -8.50 -15.49 10.20
C ARG A 489 -7.79 -16.38 11.22
N SER A 490 -7.87 -16.02 12.50
CA SER A 490 -7.33 -16.83 13.61
C SER A 490 -7.88 -18.27 13.67
N ASN A 491 -9.14 -18.47 13.26
CA ASN A 491 -9.81 -19.77 13.23
C ASN A 491 -9.16 -20.76 12.24
N SER A 492 -8.40 -20.23 11.29
CA SER A 492 -7.64 -21.00 10.31
C SER A 492 -6.13 -20.83 10.58
N CYS A 493 -5.74 -20.58 11.83
CA CYS A 493 -4.34 -20.45 12.19
C CYS A 493 -3.64 -21.79 11.97
N PRO A 494 -2.53 -21.82 11.21
CA PRO A 494 -1.78 -23.05 10.92
C PRO A 494 -0.94 -23.54 12.12
N LYS A 495 -0.91 -22.81 13.23
CA LYS A 495 -0.13 -23.18 14.43
C LYS A 495 -0.91 -24.16 15.30
N ASN A 496 -0.23 -25.17 15.81
CA ASN A 496 -0.80 -26.13 16.78
C ASN A 496 -1.27 -25.46 18.08
N THR A 497 -0.54 -24.44 18.54
CA THR A 497 -0.97 -23.52 19.60
C THR A 497 -1.53 -22.25 18.99
N HIS A 498 -2.85 -22.06 19.10
CA HIS A 498 -3.51 -20.85 18.61
C HIS A 498 -2.95 -19.60 19.30
N CYS A 499 -2.93 -18.48 18.57
CA CYS A 499 -2.40 -17.20 19.06
C CYS A 499 -3.19 -16.64 20.26
N GLU A 500 -4.37 -17.18 20.56
CA GLU A 500 -5.12 -16.98 21.80
C GLU A 500 -5.79 -18.29 22.26
N ASN A 501 -5.94 -18.46 23.58
CA ASN A 501 -6.81 -19.47 24.17
C ASN A 501 -8.27 -19.12 23.84
N LYS A 502 -8.84 -19.70 22.78
CA LYS A 502 -10.29 -19.69 22.62
C LYS A 502 -10.95 -20.59 23.67
N PRO A 503 -12.03 -20.16 24.35
CA PRO A 503 -12.97 -21.14 24.89
C PRO A 503 -13.46 -21.96 23.69
N ARG A 504 -13.36 -23.30 23.79
CA ARG A 504 -13.83 -24.24 22.76
C ARG A 504 -15.17 -23.75 22.22
N SER A 505 -15.21 -23.24 20.99
CA SER A 505 -16.48 -23.13 20.32
C SER A 505 -16.97 -24.57 20.19
N ARG A 506 -18.02 -24.92 20.94
CA ARG A 506 -18.75 -26.17 20.68
C ARG A 506 -18.98 -26.19 19.16
N LYS A 507 -18.57 -27.27 18.50
CA LYS A 507 -18.88 -27.52 17.08
C LYS A 507 -20.36 -27.20 16.90
N LYS A 508 -20.68 -26.04 16.32
CA LYS A 508 -22.03 -25.79 15.80
C LYS A 508 -22.02 -26.54 14.48
N VAL A 509 -22.54 -27.77 14.52
CA VAL A 509 -22.88 -28.56 13.35
C VAL A 509 -23.71 -27.67 12.45
N SER A 510 -23.16 -27.37 11.28
CA SER A 510 -23.70 -26.39 10.36
C SER A 510 -24.04 -27.15 9.09
N TRP A 511 -25.26 -27.69 9.09
CA TRP A 511 -26.19 -27.82 7.95
C TRP A 511 -26.77 -29.23 7.79
N LEU A 512 -28.03 -29.24 7.32
CA LEU A 512 -28.80 -30.39 6.84
C LEU A 512 -28.02 -31.35 5.91
N ASN A 513 -26.92 -30.91 5.28
CA ASN A 513 -26.10 -31.75 4.43
C ASN A 513 -25.23 -32.75 5.20
N GLU A 514 -24.75 -32.41 6.40
CA GLU A 514 -24.03 -33.36 7.26
C GLU A 514 -24.99 -34.43 7.80
N ILE A 515 -26.19 -34.01 8.24
CA ILE A 515 -27.27 -34.93 8.63
C ILE A 515 -27.73 -35.79 7.45
N LYS A 516 -27.83 -35.21 6.24
CA LYS A 516 -28.21 -35.96 5.03
C LYS A 516 -27.13 -36.96 4.65
N GLN A 517 -25.86 -36.63 4.81
CA GLN A 517 -24.76 -37.58 4.61
C GLN A 517 -24.81 -38.69 5.66
N GLU A 518 -25.00 -38.35 6.94
CA GLU A 518 -25.17 -39.33 8.03
C GLU A 518 -26.33 -40.30 7.76
N ILE A 519 -27.52 -39.78 7.41
CA ILE A 519 -28.69 -40.58 7.01
C ILE A 519 -28.39 -41.47 5.80
N LEU A 520 -27.67 -40.97 4.80
CA LEU A 520 -27.30 -41.76 3.61
C LEU A 520 -26.26 -42.85 3.92
N THR A 521 -25.42 -42.67 4.95
CA THR A 521 -24.55 -43.72 5.48
C THR A 521 -25.30 -44.74 6.34
N GLU A 522 -26.32 -44.33 7.09
CA GLU A 522 -27.16 -45.25 7.89
C GLU A 522 -28.13 -46.09 7.04
N LEU A 523 -28.44 -45.64 5.83
CA LEU A 523 -29.29 -46.36 4.86
C LEU A 523 -28.53 -47.34 3.95
N LYS A 524 -27.20 -47.44 4.07
CA LYS A 524 -26.37 -48.48 3.44
C LYS A 524 -26.05 -49.57 4.44
#